data_AF-A0A9E3MZP3-F1
#
_entry.id   AF-A0A9E3MZP3-F1
#
_cell.length_a   1.000
_cell.length_b   1.000
_cell.length_c   1.000
_cell.angle_alpha   90.00
_cell.angle_beta   90.00
_cell.angle_gamma   90.00
#
_symmetry.space_group_name_H-M   'P 1'
#
loop_
_entity.id
_entity.type
_entity.pdbx_description
1 polymer ?
#
loop_
_entity_poly.entity_id
_entity_poly.type
_entity_poly.pdbx_seq_one_letter_code
_entity_poly.pdbx_strand_id
1 'polypeptide(L)'
;SNHLPTTQSCDTCHRTTAWIPATFNHSGVTAGSCATCHNGTTATGKPSNHLPTTQSCDTCHRTTAWIPATFNHSGVTAGSCATCHNGTTATGKPSNHLPTTQSCDACHRTTAWIPATFSHSGVTAGSCATCHNGTTATGKSASHFVTTRSCDACHRTTAWTPTTSYSHISIAYRPHQAGLSCTSCHTTNNEVIAWKFASYKPNCAGCHANRFKPDAHKKVDSPAIFYTVQELQDCSGACHQYTDATFSTIRRTRTGQHRSTDGEF
;
A
#
# COMPACT_ATOMS: atom_id res chain seq x y z
N SER A 1 -50.61 -38.90 19.57
CA SER A 1 -49.49 -39.82 19.78
C SER A 1 -48.21 -39.07 19.47
N ASN A 2 -47.59 -38.43 20.47
CA ASN A 2 -46.32 -37.69 20.37
C ASN A 2 -45.71 -37.56 21.78
N HIS A 3 -45.53 -38.70 22.46
CA HIS A 3 -44.92 -38.74 23.78
C HIS A 3 -43.54 -39.40 23.68
N LEU A 4 -42.54 -38.84 24.36
CA LEU A 4 -41.22 -39.46 24.47
C LEU A 4 -41.38 -40.83 25.16
N PRO A 5 -40.77 -41.91 24.63
CA PRO A 5 -40.74 -43.19 25.34
C PRO A 5 -40.07 -43.00 26.71
N THR A 6 -40.82 -43.23 27.79
CA THR A 6 -40.33 -43.07 29.17
C THR A 6 -41.04 -44.05 30.09
N THR A 7 -40.30 -44.54 31.09
CA THR A 7 -40.84 -45.32 32.21
C THR A 7 -41.02 -44.48 33.47
N GLN A 8 -40.69 -43.18 33.41
CA GLN A 8 -40.85 -42.25 34.53
C GLN A 8 -42.32 -41.90 34.78
N SER A 9 -42.65 -41.62 36.04
CA SER A 9 -43.97 -41.16 36.44
C SER A 9 -44.34 -39.83 35.77
N CYS A 10 -45.62 -39.64 35.46
CA CYS A 10 -46.12 -38.48 34.71
C CYS A 10 -45.78 -37.13 35.36
N ASP A 11 -45.77 -37.07 36.69
CA ASP A 11 -45.46 -35.90 37.50
C ASP A 11 -44.01 -35.41 37.38
N THR A 12 -43.12 -36.21 36.80
CA THR A 12 -41.76 -35.81 36.44
C THR A 12 -41.76 -34.70 35.38
N CYS A 13 -42.72 -34.75 34.45
CA CYS A 13 -42.77 -33.84 33.29
C CYS A 13 -44.01 -32.95 33.29
N HIS A 14 -45.12 -33.43 33.85
CA HIS A 14 -46.41 -32.75 33.87
C HIS A 14 -46.75 -32.27 35.27
N ARG A 15 -47.30 -31.05 35.38
CA ARG A 15 -47.83 -30.54 36.66
C ARG A 15 -49.34 -30.66 36.67
N THR A 16 -49.92 -30.98 37.83
CA THR A 16 -51.38 -31.05 37.99
C THR A 16 -52.06 -29.68 37.81
N THR A 17 -51.35 -28.59 38.11
CA THR A 17 -51.83 -27.21 37.91
C THR A 17 -51.69 -26.72 36.47
N ALA A 18 -50.84 -27.35 35.66
CA ALA A 18 -50.61 -27.02 34.26
C ALA A 18 -49.98 -28.23 33.56
N TRP A 19 -50.81 -29.03 32.89
CA TRP A 19 -50.36 -30.27 32.25
C TRP A 19 -49.47 -30.02 31.03
N ILE A 20 -49.66 -28.88 30.33
CA ILE A 20 -48.88 -28.47 29.16
C ILE A 20 -48.45 -27.00 29.33
N PRO A 21 -47.22 -26.62 28.95
CA PRO A 21 -46.17 -27.49 28.40
C PRO A 21 -45.55 -28.40 29.45
N ALA A 22 -45.22 -29.62 29.04
CA ALA A 22 -44.40 -30.51 29.84
C ALA A 22 -42.95 -29.98 29.91
N THR A 23 -42.30 -30.12 31.05
CA THR A 23 -40.89 -29.76 31.22
C THR A 23 -40.00 -31.00 31.16
N PHE A 24 -38.97 -30.96 30.32
CA PHE A 24 -37.96 -32.02 30.25
C PHE A 24 -36.63 -31.51 30.81
N ASN A 25 -35.96 -32.33 31.64
CA ASN A 25 -34.64 -32.02 32.18
C ASN A 25 -33.57 -32.83 31.45
N HIS A 26 -32.56 -32.16 30.90
CA HIS A 26 -31.44 -32.78 30.21
C HIS A 26 -30.36 -33.35 31.15
N SER A 27 -30.54 -33.26 32.47
CA SER A 27 -29.64 -33.88 33.44
C SER A 27 -29.59 -35.39 33.25
N GLY A 28 -28.39 -35.96 33.15
CA GLY A 28 -28.20 -37.40 32.97
C GLY A 28 -28.35 -37.89 31.52
N VAL A 29 -28.59 -36.99 30.55
CA VAL A 29 -28.44 -37.34 29.14
C VAL A 29 -26.97 -37.63 28.85
N THR A 30 -26.70 -38.79 28.28
CA THR A 30 -25.34 -39.22 27.91
C THR A 30 -24.75 -38.29 26.86
N ALA A 31 -23.51 -37.83 27.09
CA ALA A 31 -22.75 -37.08 26.10
C ALA A 31 -22.68 -37.84 24.76
N GLY A 32 -22.82 -37.14 23.63
CA GLY A 32 -22.87 -37.78 22.31
C GLY A 32 -24.22 -38.37 21.89
N SER A 33 -25.21 -38.50 22.78
CA SER A 33 -26.49 -39.14 22.45
C SER A 33 -27.58 -38.16 21.97
N CYS A 34 -27.27 -36.88 21.78
CA CYS A 34 -28.29 -35.86 21.49
C CYS A 34 -29.12 -36.19 20.23
N ALA A 35 -28.49 -36.75 19.20
CA ALA A 35 -29.11 -37.06 17.92
C ALA A 35 -30.15 -38.20 17.99
N THR A 36 -30.19 -38.98 19.07
CA THR A 36 -31.20 -40.04 19.23
C THR A 36 -32.60 -39.44 19.43
N CYS A 37 -32.70 -38.27 20.07
CA CYS A 37 -33.94 -37.53 20.25
C CYS A 37 -34.05 -36.32 19.29
N HIS A 38 -32.97 -35.57 19.07
CA HIS A 38 -32.94 -34.40 18.18
C HIS A 38 -32.75 -34.80 16.71
N ASN A 39 -33.66 -35.61 16.20
CA ASN A 39 -33.63 -36.19 14.86
C ASN A 39 -34.57 -35.51 13.85
N GLY A 40 -35.27 -34.45 14.26
CA GLY A 40 -36.26 -33.74 13.42
C GLY A 40 -37.68 -34.30 13.49
N THR A 41 -37.86 -35.47 14.09
CA THR A 41 -39.16 -36.12 14.30
C THR A 41 -39.57 -36.11 15.77
N THR A 42 -38.70 -36.62 16.64
CA THR A 42 -38.94 -36.74 18.09
C THR A 42 -38.75 -35.39 18.80
N ALA A 43 -37.67 -34.69 18.46
CA ALA A 43 -37.39 -33.33 18.87
C ALA A 43 -36.72 -32.57 17.73
N THR A 44 -36.66 -31.25 17.83
CA THR A 44 -36.05 -30.38 16.83
C THR A 44 -34.62 -30.82 16.53
N GLY A 45 -34.36 -31.18 15.28
CA GLY A 45 -33.01 -31.51 14.79
C GLY A 45 -32.22 -30.27 14.40
N LYS A 46 -31.12 -30.48 13.65
CA LYS A 46 -30.34 -29.39 13.06
C LYS A 46 -31.19 -28.64 12.02
N PRO A 47 -31.39 -27.31 12.14
CA PRO A 47 -32.08 -26.55 11.11
C PRO A 47 -31.25 -26.48 9.82
N SER A 48 -31.86 -26.10 8.71
CA SER A 48 -31.19 -26.01 7.40
C SER A 48 -30.05 -25.00 7.35
N ASN A 49 -30.04 -24.01 8.25
CA ASN A 49 -28.97 -23.03 8.41
C ASN A 49 -27.90 -23.43 9.44
N HIS A 50 -27.93 -24.65 9.97
CA HIS A 50 -26.89 -25.17 10.86
C HIS A 50 -25.58 -25.42 10.09
N LEU A 51 -24.43 -25.19 10.73
CA LEU A 51 -23.13 -25.53 10.16
C LEU A 51 -23.07 -27.03 9.81
N PRO A 52 -22.69 -27.44 8.60
CA PRO A 52 -22.55 -28.85 8.25
C PRO A 52 -21.51 -29.52 9.15
N THR A 53 -21.97 -30.42 10.03
CA THR A 53 -21.09 -31.14 10.96
C THR A 53 -21.68 -32.50 11.34
N THR A 54 -20.82 -33.51 11.45
CA THR A 54 -21.14 -34.83 11.97
C THR A 54 -20.77 -34.98 13.45
N GLN A 55 -20.15 -33.96 14.05
CA GLN A 55 -19.82 -33.97 15.47
C GLN A 55 -21.09 -33.99 16.34
N SER A 56 -20.95 -34.55 17.54
CA SER A 56 -21.99 -34.54 18.56
C SER A 56 -22.39 -33.12 18.94
N CYS A 57 -23.65 -32.91 19.30
CA CYS A 57 -24.16 -31.56 19.60
C CYS A 57 -23.45 -30.94 20.80
N ASP A 58 -23.07 -31.76 21.79
CA ASP A 58 -22.36 -31.36 23.01
C ASP A 58 -20.92 -30.89 22.78
N THR A 59 -20.36 -31.05 21.57
CA THR A 59 -19.08 -30.42 21.22
C THR A 59 -19.19 -28.90 21.11
N CYS A 60 -20.36 -28.39 20.70
CA CYS A 60 -20.58 -26.97 20.47
C CYS A 60 -21.63 -26.37 21.42
N HIS A 61 -22.62 -27.15 21.81
CA HIS A 61 -23.75 -26.70 22.62
C HIS A 61 -23.67 -27.23 24.04
N ARG A 62 -24.15 -26.44 25.01
CA ARG A 62 -24.32 -26.91 26.39
C ARG A 62 -25.80 -27.05 26.68
N THR A 63 -26.18 -28.10 27.41
CA THR A 63 -27.58 -28.32 27.82
C THR A 63 -28.11 -27.21 28.74
N THR A 64 -27.21 -26.55 29.49
CA THR A 64 -27.54 -25.41 30.37
C THR A 64 -27.62 -24.07 29.61
N ALA A 65 -27.01 -23.98 28.43
CA ALA A 65 -26.98 -22.79 27.59
C ALA A 65 -26.75 -23.21 26.13
N TRP A 66 -27.83 -23.45 25.40
CA TRP A 66 -27.75 -23.98 24.03
C TRP A 66 -27.13 -22.97 23.06
N ILE A 67 -27.40 -21.68 23.26
CA ILE A 67 -26.86 -20.56 22.48
C ILE A 67 -26.27 -19.53 23.44
N PRO A 68 -25.10 -18.93 23.14
CA PRO A 68 -24.28 -19.18 21.94
C PRO A 68 -23.56 -20.53 21.99
N ALA A 69 -23.41 -21.14 20.82
CA ALA A 69 -22.57 -22.32 20.66
C ALA A 69 -21.09 -21.90 20.61
N THR A 70 -20.19 -22.77 21.07
CA THR A 70 -18.75 -22.59 20.93
C THR A 70 -18.25 -23.26 19.65
N PHE A 71 -17.31 -22.61 18.95
CA PHE A 71 -16.65 -23.19 17.78
C PHE A 71 -15.13 -23.03 17.91
N ASN A 72 -14.38 -24.03 17.43
CA ASN A 72 -12.93 -24.03 17.38
C ASN A 72 -12.46 -24.30 15.95
N HIS A 73 -11.51 -23.51 15.46
CA HIS A 73 -10.90 -23.67 14.14
C HIS A 73 -9.86 -24.81 14.06
N SER A 74 -9.57 -25.49 15.18
CA SER A 74 -8.69 -26.66 15.21
C SER A 74 -9.19 -27.75 14.27
N GLY A 75 -8.32 -28.24 13.39
CA GLY A 75 -8.66 -29.28 12.41
C GLY A 75 -9.37 -28.76 11.16
N VAL A 76 -9.60 -27.44 11.04
CA VAL A 76 -10.05 -26.85 9.77
C VAL A 76 -8.92 -26.97 8.75
N THR A 77 -9.20 -27.62 7.62
CA THR A 77 -8.23 -27.81 6.53
C THR A 77 -7.77 -26.45 5.98
N ALA A 78 -6.45 -26.25 5.88
CA ALA A 78 -5.89 -25.09 5.20
C ALA A 78 -6.44 -24.97 3.77
N GLY A 79 -6.69 -23.75 3.29
CA GLY A 79 -7.33 -23.52 2.00
C GLY A 79 -8.86 -23.57 2.00
N SER A 80 -9.50 -24.13 3.03
CA SER A 80 -10.97 -24.34 3.05
C SER A 80 -11.78 -23.21 3.69
N CYS A 81 -11.14 -22.12 4.13
CA CYS A 81 -11.80 -21.06 4.92
C CYS A 81 -13.06 -20.49 4.23
N ALA A 82 -13.00 -20.33 2.91
CA ALA A 82 -14.08 -19.76 2.10
C ALA A 82 -15.34 -20.66 2.03
N THR A 83 -15.25 -21.93 2.41
CA THR A 83 -16.42 -22.83 2.49
C THR A 83 -17.40 -22.35 3.56
N CYS A 84 -16.90 -21.77 4.65
CA CYS A 84 -17.69 -21.21 5.74
C CYS A 84 -17.73 -19.67 5.71
N HIS A 85 -16.59 -19.02 5.47
CA HIS A 85 -16.46 -17.56 5.39
C HIS A 85 -16.87 -17.03 4.01
N ASN A 86 -18.12 -17.28 3.63
CA ASN A 86 -18.71 -16.96 2.33
C ASN A 86 -19.63 -15.73 2.37
N GLY A 87 -19.79 -15.09 3.53
CA GLY A 87 -20.70 -13.95 3.72
C GLY A 87 -22.13 -14.33 4.12
N THR A 88 -22.47 -15.62 4.06
CA THR A 88 -23.78 -16.16 4.46
C THR A 88 -23.66 -17.00 5.72
N THR A 89 -22.79 -18.01 5.74
CA THR A 89 -22.60 -18.92 6.87
C THR A 89 -21.75 -18.28 7.97
N ALA A 90 -20.67 -17.61 7.57
CA ALA A 90 -19.82 -16.80 8.43
C ALA A 90 -19.35 -15.56 7.66
N THR A 91 -18.83 -14.57 8.40
CA THR A 91 -18.32 -13.32 7.83
C THR A 91 -17.31 -13.59 6.71
N GLY A 92 -17.61 -13.13 5.51
CA GLY A 92 -16.70 -13.21 4.37
C GLY A 92 -15.68 -12.07 4.32
N LYS A 93 -15.02 -11.91 3.17
CA LYS A 93 -14.13 -10.77 2.91
C LYS A 93 -14.96 -9.47 2.91
N PRO A 94 -14.60 -8.44 3.71
CA PRO A 94 -15.27 -7.16 3.64
C PRO A 94 -14.96 -6.44 2.31
N SER A 95 -15.76 -5.43 1.95
CA SER A 95 -15.61 -4.70 0.68
C SER A 95 -14.27 -3.95 0.55
N ASN A 96 -13.63 -3.63 1.65
CA ASN A 96 -12.30 -2.99 1.70
C ASN A 96 -11.14 -4.00 1.80
N HIS A 97 -11.39 -5.30 1.67
CA HIS A 97 -10.33 -6.31 1.64
C HIS A 97 -9.51 -6.21 0.34
N LEU A 98 -8.20 -6.51 0.43
CA LEU A 98 -7.34 -6.62 -0.75
C LEU A 98 -7.92 -7.62 -1.77
N PRO A 99 -8.03 -7.28 -3.06
CA PRO A 99 -8.42 -8.25 -4.09
C PRO A 99 -7.42 -9.41 -4.14
N THR A 100 -7.86 -10.62 -3.78
CA THR A 100 -7.01 -11.81 -3.78
C THR A 100 -7.82 -13.08 -3.98
N THR A 101 -7.27 -13.99 -4.77
CA THR A 101 -7.77 -15.36 -4.97
C THR A 101 -7.06 -16.38 -4.07
N GLN A 102 -6.02 -15.96 -3.33
CA GLN A 102 -5.34 -16.82 -2.37
C GLN A 102 -6.29 -17.21 -1.23
N SER A 103 -6.01 -18.36 -0.62
CA SER A 103 -6.71 -18.78 0.58
C SER A 103 -6.44 -17.83 1.74
N CYS A 104 -7.37 -17.77 2.70
CA CYS A 104 -7.25 -16.84 3.82
C CYS A 104 -6.00 -17.13 4.67
N ASP A 105 -5.62 -18.40 4.81
CA ASP A 105 -4.44 -18.86 5.54
C ASP A 105 -3.11 -18.49 4.88
N ALA A 106 -3.11 -17.94 3.65
CA ALA A 106 -1.92 -17.32 3.08
C ALA A 106 -1.48 -16.06 3.88
N CYS A 107 -2.45 -15.31 4.42
CA CYS A 107 -2.19 -14.05 5.12
C CYS A 107 -2.61 -14.07 6.60
N HIS A 108 -3.64 -14.84 6.94
CA HIS A 108 -4.23 -14.88 8.28
C HIS A 108 -3.83 -16.14 9.03
N ARG A 109 -3.93 -16.08 10.37
CA ARG A 109 -3.78 -17.24 11.25
C ARG A 109 -5.05 -17.38 12.09
N THR A 110 -5.47 -18.61 12.37
CA THR A 110 -6.66 -18.89 13.20
C THR A 110 -6.43 -18.55 14.67
N THR A 111 -5.17 -18.54 15.12
CA THR A 111 -4.77 -18.15 16.48
C THR A 111 -4.74 -16.63 16.69
N ALA A 112 -4.51 -15.88 15.61
CA ALA A 112 -4.51 -14.41 15.60
C ALA A 112 -4.88 -13.93 14.19
N TRP A 113 -6.14 -13.55 14.00
CA TRP A 113 -6.64 -13.18 12.67
C TRP A 113 -6.02 -11.87 12.15
N ILE A 114 -5.74 -10.92 13.03
CA ILE A 114 -5.12 -9.63 12.74
C ILE A 114 -3.97 -9.41 13.73
N PRO A 115 -2.84 -8.83 13.29
CA PRO A 115 -2.54 -8.40 11.93
C PRO A 115 -2.30 -9.57 10.96
N ALA A 116 -2.69 -9.37 9.70
CA ALA A 116 -2.37 -10.31 8.63
C ALA A 116 -0.95 -10.06 8.11
N THR A 117 -0.28 -11.10 7.64
CA THR A 117 1.01 -10.97 6.95
C THR A 117 0.77 -10.73 5.47
N PHE A 118 1.46 -9.74 4.89
CA PHE A 118 1.43 -9.46 3.45
C PHE A 118 2.86 -9.28 2.91
N SER A 119 3.09 -9.75 1.69
CA SER A 119 4.36 -9.59 0.98
C SER A 119 4.12 -8.93 -0.37
N HIS A 120 4.94 -7.96 -0.72
CA HIS A 120 4.96 -7.35 -2.06
C HIS A 120 5.65 -8.25 -3.12
N SER A 121 6.13 -9.44 -2.73
CA SER A 121 6.73 -10.38 -3.68
C SER A 121 5.72 -10.80 -4.75
N GLY A 122 6.11 -10.73 -6.01
CA GLY A 122 5.25 -11.06 -7.15
C GLY A 122 4.23 -9.98 -7.53
N VAL A 123 4.20 -8.83 -6.84
CA VAL A 123 3.42 -7.67 -7.30
C VAL A 123 4.03 -7.17 -8.60
N THR A 124 3.20 -7.05 -9.63
CA THR A 124 3.62 -6.57 -10.96
C THR A 124 4.11 -5.13 -10.88
N ALA A 125 5.29 -4.83 -11.43
CA ALA A 125 5.77 -3.47 -11.59
C ALA A 125 4.75 -2.62 -12.37
N GLY A 126 4.57 -1.34 -12.04
CA GLY A 126 3.52 -0.52 -12.65
C GLY A 126 2.16 -0.59 -11.95
N SER A 127 1.89 -1.61 -11.12
CA SER A 127 0.54 -1.88 -10.60
C SER A 127 0.26 -1.35 -9.19
N CYS A 128 1.19 -0.62 -8.57
CA CYS A 128 1.09 -0.21 -7.16
C CYS A 128 -0.21 0.55 -6.85
N ALA A 129 -0.64 1.42 -7.76
CA ALA A 129 -1.83 2.25 -7.61
C ALA A 129 -3.15 1.46 -7.60
N THR A 130 -3.14 0.19 -8.04
CA THR A 130 -4.34 -0.67 -7.95
C THR A 130 -4.74 -0.93 -6.50
N CYS A 131 -3.76 -1.01 -5.59
CA CYS A 131 -3.98 -1.23 -4.16
C CYS A 131 -3.74 0.05 -3.35
N HIS A 132 -2.69 0.82 -3.66
CA HIS A 132 -2.36 2.09 -3.00
C HIS A 132 -3.19 3.25 -3.56
N ASN A 133 -4.51 3.14 -3.42
CA ASN A 133 -5.51 4.06 -3.98
C ASN A 133 -6.15 4.97 -2.91
N GLY A 134 -5.77 4.83 -1.63
CA GLY A 134 -6.35 5.57 -0.50
C GLY A 134 -7.55 4.89 0.15
N THR A 135 -8.11 3.85 -0.46
CA THR A 135 -9.22 3.05 0.07
C THR A 135 -8.75 1.67 0.54
N THR A 136 -8.06 0.92 -0.31
CA THR A 136 -7.57 -0.44 -0.01
C THR A 136 -6.27 -0.41 0.79
N ALA A 137 -5.36 0.48 0.40
CA ALA A 137 -4.11 0.76 1.09
C ALA A 137 -3.76 2.24 0.97
N THR A 138 -2.79 2.69 1.76
CA THR A 138 -2.32 4.08 1.78
C THR A 138 -1.93 4.53 0.37
N GLY A 139 -2.61 5.55 -0.14
CA GLY A 139 -2.30 6.17 -1.43
C GLY A 139 -1.25 7.28 -1.35
N LYS A 140 -1.08 8.03 -2.44
CA LYS A 140 -0.28 9.25 -2.47
C LYS A 140 -0.88 10.28 -1.50
N SER A 141 -0.07 10.84 -0.60
CA SER A 141 -0.51 11.95 0.26
C SER A 141 -0.70 13.23 -0.55
N ALA A 142 -1.43 14.20 0.00
CA ALA A 142 -1.58 15.53 -0.64
C ALA A 142 -0.24 16.26 -0.84
N SER A 143 0.75 15.95 -0.01
CA SER A 143 2.12 16.48 -0.12
C SER A 143 3.04 15.66 -1.03
N HIS A 144 2.53 14.60 -1.66
CA HIS A 144 3.32 13.77 -2.57
C HIS A 144 3.70 14.57 -3.82
N PHE A 145 4.86 14.25 -4.38
CA PHE A 145 5.35 14.79 -5.63
C PHE A 145 4.35 14.58 -6.78
N VAL A 146 3.94 15.65 -7.49
CA VAL A 146 2.98 15.52 -8.58
C VAL A 146 3.65 14.83 -9.77
N THR A 147 3.23 13.60 -10.04
CA THR A 147 3.73 12.78 -11.14
C THR A 147 2.70 11.74 -11.58
N THR A 148 2.71 11.45 -12.88
CA THR A 148 1.93 10.38 -13.51
C THR A 148 2.70 9.06 -13.58
N ARG A 149 4.00 9.05 -13.20
CA ARG A 149 4.83 7.86 -13.19
C ARG A 149 4.33 6.82 -12.19
N SER A 150 4.61 5.55 -12.50
CA SER A 150 4.40 4.48 -11.54
C SER A 150 5.29 4.67 -10.31
N CYS A 151 4.82 4.18 -9.16
CA CYS A 151 5.52 4.29 -7.88
C CYS A 151 6.92 3.65 -7.93
N ASP A 152 7.06 2.52 -8.63
CA ASP A 152 8.33 1.79 -8.77
C ASP A 152 9.39 2.51 -9.63
N ALA A 153 9.03 3.62 -10.29
CA ALA A 153 10.02 4.50 -10.90
C ALA A 153 10.90 5.22 -9.85
N CYS A 154 10.37 5.40 -8.64
CA CYS A 154 11.01 6.16 -7.57
C CYS A 154 11.29 5.28 -6.35
N HIS A 155 10.29 4.50 -5.93
CA HIS A 155 10.27 3.74 -4.69
C HIS A 155 10.62 2.26 -4.90
N ARG A 156 11.18 1.64 -3.86
CA ARG A 156 11.35 0.17 -3.78
C ARG A 156 10.45 -0.38 -2.69
N THR A 157 9.92 -1.58 -2.90
CA THR A 157 9.05 -2.26 -1.91
C THR A 157 9.80 -2.67 -0.64
N THR A 158 11.13 -2.81 -0.71
CA THR A 158 12.01 -3.11 0.42
C THR A 158 12.55 -1.87 1.13
N ALA A 159 12.52 -0.71 0.47
CA ALA A 159 12.99 0.56 0.99
C ALA A 159 12.17 1.69 0.35
N TRP A 160 10.99 1.96 0.91
CA TRP A 160 10.05 2.91 0.33
C TRP A 160 10.56 4.36 0.44
N THR A 161 11.17 4.71 1.57
CA THR A 161 11.79 6.02 1.82
C THR A 161 13.15 5.85 2.50
N PRO A 162 14.17 6.66 2.16
CA PRO A 162 14.15 7.74 1.16
C PRO A 162 14.14 7.23 -0.29
N THR A 163 13.64 8.05 -1.20
CA THR A 163 13.64 7.77 -2.64
C THR A 163 15.07 7.87 -3.19
N THR A 164 15.73 6.72 -3.41
CA THR A 164 17.12 6.69 -3.93
C THR A 164 17.23 6.07 -5.31
N SER A 165 16.14 5.52 -5.86
CA SER A 165 16.19 4.69 -7.07
C SER A 165 15.77 5.37 -8.37
N TYR A 166 15.63 6.70 -8.39
CA TYR A 166 15.27 7.43 -9.59
C TYR A 166 16.50 7.98 -10.32
N SER A 167 16.58 7.71 -11.62
CA SER A 167 17.53 8.33 -12.55
C SER A 167 16.78 9.18 -13.56
N HIS A 168 17.24 10.42 -13.77
CA HIS A 168 16.70 11.27 -14.82
C HIS A 168 17.01 10.67 -16.20
N ILE A 169 15.97 10.56 -17.03
CA ILE A 169 16.06 10.00 -18.39
C ILE A 169 16.02 11.09 -19.48
N SER A 170 15.78 12.34 -19.10
CA SER A 170 15.67 13.45 -20.05
C SER A 170 17.04 13.83 -20.59
N ILE A 171 17.16 13.98 -21.91
CA ILE A 171 18.37 14.52 -22.55
C ILE A 171 18.68 15.97 -22.14
N ALA A 172 17.67 16.69 -21.64
CA ALA A 172 17.83 18.05 -21.13
C ALA A 172 18.41 18.06 -19.70
N TYR A 173 18.37 16.93 -18.99
CA TYR A 173 19.01 16.82 -17.69
C TYR A 173 20.51 16.71 -17.87
N ARG A 174 21.26 17.56 -17.15
CA ARG A 174 22.71 17.42 -17.01
C ARG A 174 23.03 16.91 -15.61
N PRO A 175 24.00 16.01 -15.45
CA PRO A 175 24.49 15.61 -14.13
C PRO A 175 24.97 16.83 -13.35
N HIS A 176 24.56 16.90 -12.10
CA HIS A 176 25.04 17.90 -11.13
C HIS A 176 25.83 17.20 -10.02
N GLN A 177 26.47 17.98 -9.16
CA GLN A 177 27.12 17.48 -7.94
C GLN A 177 26.23 16.51 -7.13
N ALA A 178 26.89 15.54 -6.48
CA ALA A 178 26.24 14.62 -5.55
C ALA A 178 25.66 15.38 -4.33
N GLY A 179 24.56 14.87 -3.77
CA GLY A 179 23.92 15.43 -2.58
C GLY A 179 22.77 16.40 -2.84
N LEU A 180 22.41 16.66 -4.10
CA LEU A 180 21.18 17.38 -4.44
C LEU A 180 19.96 16.49 -4.22
N SER A 181 18.98 17.00 -3.47
CA SER A 181 17.67 16.37 -3.34
C SER A 181 16.75 16.76 -4.50
N CYS A 182 15.64 16.05 -4.70
CA CYS A 182 14.66 16.37 -5.75
C CYS A 182 14.19 17.84 -5.67
N THR A 183 13.99 18.35 -4.46
CA THR A 183 13.47 19.71 -4.20
C THR A 183 14.47 20.81 -4.52
N SER A 184 15.76 20.48 -4.70
CA SER A 184 16.77 21.44 -5.15
C SER A 184 16.45 22.01 -6.55
N CYS A 185 15.79 21.21 -7.39
CA CYS A 185 15.41 21.61 -8.75
C CYS A 185 13.89 21.65 -8.93
N HIS A 186 13.15 20.71 -8.34
CA HIS A 186 11.69 20.66 -8.44
C HIS A 186 11.01 21.51 -7.36
N THR A 187 11.13 22.83 -7.49
CA THR A 187 10.63 23.78 -6.48
C THR A 187 9.12 23.94 -6.44
N THR A 188 8.38 23.40 -7.42
CA THR A 188 6.91 23.53 -7.56
C THR A 188 6.13 22.24 -7.30
N ASN A 189 6.68 21.30 -6.51
CA ASN A 189 6.10 19.97 -6.23
C ASN A 189 5.64 19.21 -7.49
N ASN A 190 6.32 19.38 -8.62
CA ASN A 190 5.91 18.85 -9.92
C ASN A 190 7.11 18.23 -10.67
N GLU A 191 6.85 17.17 -11.43
CA GLU A 191 7.84 16.51 -12.30
C GLU A 191 8.38 17.42 -13.41
N VAL A 192 7.62 18.43 -13.84
CA VAL A 192 8.08 19.42 -14.81
C VAL A 192 8.71 20.60 -14.08
N ILE A 193 10.00 20.81 -14.34
CA ILE A 193 10.73 22.00 -13.88
C ILE A 193 10.52 23.13 -14.89
N ALA A 194 9.98 24.25 -14.42
CA ALA A 194 9.95 25.47 -15.21
C ALA A 194 11.34 26.12 -15.23
N TRP A 195 11.78 26.53 -16.42
CA TRP A 195 12.99 27.34 -16.56
C TRP A 195 12.76 28.71 -15.92
N LYS A 196 13.68 29.13 -15.05
CA LYS A 196 13.61 30.44 -14.38
C LYS A 196 13.77 31.59 -15.38
N PHE A 197 14.62 31.40 -16.39
CA PHE A 197 14.93 32.39 -17.42
C PHE A 197 14.66 31.78 -18.80
N ALA A 198 13.42 31.94 -19.28
CA ALA A 198 12.97 31.22 -20.47
C ALA A 198 13.70 31.61 -21.77
N SER A 199 14.30 32.80 -21.83
CA SER A 199 15.07 33.29 -22.98
C SER A 199 16.36 32.51 -23.23
N TYR A 200 16.92 31.85 -22.21
CA TYR A 200 18.20 31.15 -22.30
C TYR A 200 18.06 29.63 -22.41
N LYS A 201 16.84 29.13 -22.66
CA LYS A 201 16.62 27.70 -22.90
C LYS A 201 17.40 27.24 -24.15
N PRO A 202 17.99 26.04 -24.16
CA PRO A 202 18.06 25.03 -23.09
C PRO A 202 19.38 25.07 -22.28
N ASN A 203 20.07 26.21 -22.26
CA ASN A 203 21.42 26.32 -21.71
C ASN A 203 21.41 26.54 -20.18
N CYS A 204 22.59 26.42 -19.55
CA CYS A 204 22.78 26.58 -18.11
C CYS A 204 22.19 27.91 -17.58
N ALA A 205 22.34 29.00 -18.33
CA ALA A 205 21.77 30.31 -18.00
C ALA A 205 20.23 30.28 -17.86
N GLY A 206 19.53 29.31 -18.47
CA GLY A 206 18.09 29.14 -18.29
C GLY A 206 17.66 28.94 -16.83
N CYS A 207 18.56 28.43 -15.98
CA CYS A 207 18.36 28.30 -14.54
C CYS A 207 19.30 29.21 -13.72
N HIS A 208 20.48 29.51 -14.24
CA HIS A 208 21.58 30.12 -13.49
C HIS A 208 21.93 31.56 -13.94
N ALA A 209 21.16 32.22 -14.82
CA ALA A 209 21.49 33.57 -15.30
C ALA A 209 21.69 34.60 -14.17
N ASN A 210 20.96 34.46 -13.05
CA ASN A 210 21.14 35.32 -11.87
C ASN A 210 22.47 35.11 -11.12
N ARG A 211 23.23 34.06 -11.43
CA ARG A 211 24.55 33.80 -10.85
C ARG A 211 25.69 34.39 -11.69
N PHE A 212 25.39 34.91 -12.89
CA PHE A 212 26.41 35.47 -13.77
C PHE A 212 27.01 36.76 -13.16
N LYS A 213 28.34 36.82 -13.12
CA LYS A 213 29.10 37.97 -12.64
C LYS A 213 29.82 38.63 -13.82
N PRO A 214 29.32 39.77 -14.36
CA PRO A 214 29.93 40.42 -15.52
C PRO A 214 31.41 40.72 -15.32
N ASP A 215 31.80 41.20 -14.15
CA ASP A 215 33.19 41.61 -13.86
C ASP A 215 34.22 40.48 -14.00
N ALA A 216 33.78 39.23 -13.77
CA ALA A 216 34.60 38.03 -13.93
C ALA A 216 34.77 37.61 -15.40
N HIS A 217 34.00 38.19 -16.33
CA HIS A 217 33.88 37.79 -17.73
C HIS A 217 34.21 38.93 -18.69
N LYS A 218 35.43 39.50 -18.57
CA LYS A 218 35.96 40.50 -19.51
C LYS A 218 36.36 39.88 -20.86
N LYS A 219 36.02 40.57 -21.95
CA LYS A 219 36.59 40.38 -23.30
C LYS A 219 37.90 41.15 -23.44
N VAL A 220 37.93 42.41 -23.02
CA VAL A 220 39.08 43.34 -23.16
C VAL A 220 39.18 44.18 -21.89
N ASP A 221 40.40 44.50 -21.47
CA ASP A 221 40.64 45.29 -20.25
C ASP A 221 40.53 46.82 -20.49
N SER A 222 40.95 47.32 -21.66
CA SER A 222 40.91 48.75 -22.00
C SER A 222 40.56 48.98 -23.49
N PRO A 223 39.40 49.61 -23.80
CA PRO A 223 38.30 49.88 -22.88
C PRO A 223 37.75 48.57 -22.30
N ALA A 224 37.22 48.62 -21.08
CA ALA A 224 36.65 47.45 -20.44
C ALA A 224 35.37 47.02 -21.17
N ILE A 225 35.44 45.86 -21.85
CA ILE A 225 34.30 45.25 -22.52
C ILE A 225 34.07 43.88 -21.90
N PHE A 226 32.82 43.58 -21.54
CA PHE A 226 32.45 42.33 -20.89
C PHE A 226 31.59 41.45 -21.80
N TYR A 227 31.60 40.15 -21.53
CA TYR A 227 30.62 39.24 -22.08
C TYR A 227 29.27 39.43 -21.41
N THR A 228 28.22 39.21 -22.18
CA THR A 228 26.85 39.08 -21.67
C THR A 228 26.52 37.63 -21.33
N VAL A 229 25.46 37.43 -20.54
CA VAL A 229 24.89 36.10 -20.31
C VAL A 229 24.51 35.42 -21.62
N GLN A 230 23.99 36.17 -22.60
CA GLN A 230 23.59 35.62 -23.89
C GLN A 230 24.78 35.01 -24.65
N GLU A 231 25.94 35.65 -24.58
CA GLU A 231 27.16 35.18 -25.24
C GLU A 231 27.79 33.97 -24.51
N LEU A 232 27.61 33.87 -23.19
CA LEU A 232 28.15 32.80 -22.35
C LEU A 232 27.07 31.94 -21.68
N GLN A 233 25.95 31.75 -22.37
CA GLN A 233 24.73 31.13 -21.81
C GLN A 233 24.91 29.66 -21.40
N ASP A 234 25.88 28.96 -22.00
CA ASP A 234 26.21 27.58 -21.65
C ASP A 234 27.09 27.48 -20.41
N CYS A 235 27.79 28.56 -20.02
CA CYS A 235 28.73 28.66 -18.89
C CYS A 235 29.92 27.68 -18.93
N SER A 236 29.77 26.45 -19.43
CA SER A 236 30.80 25.41 -19.50
C SER A 236 31.71 25.51 -20.73
N GLY A 237 31.32 26.34 -21.70
CA GLY A 237 32.05 26.57 -22.95
C GLY A 237 33.34 27.39 -22.79
N ALA A 238 34.12 27.42 -23.87
CA ALA A 238 35.33 28.26 -23.96
C ALA A 238 34.97 29.74 -24.18
N CYS A 239 35.74 30.65 -23.58
CA CYS A 239 35.71 32.08 -23.90
C CYS A 239 37.13 32.66 -24.05
N HIS A 240 37.23 33.82 -24.68
CA HIS A 240 38.50 34.47 -25.00
C HIS A 240 38.60 35.83 -24.33
N GLN A 241 39.81 36.18 -23.93
CA GLN A 241 40.15 37.59 -23.73
C GLN A 241 41.05 38.03 -24.86
N TYR A 242 40.81 39.23 -25.36
CA TYR A 242 41.49 39.83 -26.50
C TYR A 242 42.44 40.92 -26.01
N THR A 243 43.43 41.25 -26.84
CA THR A 243 44.39 42.32 -26.56
C THR A 243 43.74 43.70 -26.58
N ASP A 244 42.74 43.89 -27.44
CA ASP A 244 42.06 45.17 -27.68
C ASP A 244 40.63 44.95 -28.21
N ALA A 245 39.90 46.07 -28.39
CA ALA A 245 38.50 46.09 -28.80
C ALA A 245 38.24 45.67 -30.25
N THR A 246 39.26 45.31 -31.05
CA THR A 246 39.06 44.77 -32.40
C THR A 246 38.69 43.27 -32.39
N PHE A 247 38.91 42.60 -31.25
CA PHE A 247 38.68 41.16 -31.06
C PHE A 247 39.40 40.25 -32.09
N SER A 248 40.48 40.75 -32.71
CA SER A 248 41.24 40.03 -33.73
C SER A 248 42.31 39.11 -33.12
N THR A 249 42.91 39.53 -32.00
CA THR A 249 44.03 38.81 -31.36
C THR A 249 43.63 38.34 -29.97
N ILE A 250 43.65 37.01 -29.77
CA ILE A 250 43.36 36.38 -28.48
C ILE A 250 44.59 36.53 -27.58
N ARG A 251 44.41 37.18 -26.43
CA ARG A 251 45.40 37.26 -25.34
C ARG A 251 45.41 36.00 -24.50
N ARG A 252 44.23 35.48 -24.13
CA ARG A 252 44.10 34.21 -23.39
C ARG A 252 42.78 33.51 -23.67
N THR A 253 42.83 32.18 -23.69
CA THR A 253 41.64 31.33 -23.75
C THR A 253 41.32 30.79 -22.36
N ARG A 254 40.05 30.81 -21.97
CA ARG A 254 39.55 30.24 -20.72
C ARG A 254 38.59 29.11 -21.07
N THR A 255 38.85 27.92 -20.56
CA THR A 255 38.03 26.72 -20.83
C THR A 255 37.66 26.02 -19.52
N GLY A 256 36.49 25.38 -19.51
CA GLY A 256 36.09 24.42 -18.47
C GLY A 256 35.96 24.98 -17.06
N GLN A 257 35.73 26.30 -16.91
CA GLN A 257 35.68 26.97 -15.61
C GLN A 257 34.38 26.73 -14.83
N HIS A 258 33.33 26.25 -15.51
CA HIS A 258 32.01 26.01 -14.91
C HIS A 258 31.51 24.62 -15.33
N ARG A 259 31.81 23.60 -14.53
CA ARG A 259 31.25 22.25 -14.71
C ARG A 259 30.10 22.07 -13.73
N SER A 260 28.98 21.54 -14.21
CA SER A 260 27.81 21.26 -13.36
C SER A 260 28.08 20.24 -12.25
N THR A 261 29.14 19.43 -12.41
CA THR A 261 29.61 18.45 -11.44
C THR A 261 30.65 18.98 -10.46
N ASP A 262 31.07 20.24 -10.57
CA ASP A 262 32.04 20.86 -9.64
C ASP A 262 31.27 21.66 -8.58
N GLY A 263 31.73 21.65 -7.33
CA GLY A 263 30.97 22.17 -6.17
C GLY A 263 30.91 23.67 -6.07
N GLU A 264 31.53 24.35 -7.03
CA GLU A 264 31.65 25.80 -7.09
C GLU A 264 30.61 26.46 -8.00
N PHE A 265 29.73 25.67 -8.65
CA PHE A 265 28.71 26.15 -9.61
C PHE A 265 27.28 26.32 -9.04
#